data_AF-A0A7C8QUP3-F1
#
_entry.id   AF-A0A7C8QUP3-F1
#
_cell.length_a   1.000
_cell.length_b   1.000
_cell.length_c   1.000
_cell.angle_alpha   90.00
_cell.angle_beta   90.00
_cell.angle_gamma   90.00
#
_symmetry.space_group_name_H-M   'P 1'
#
loop_
_entity.id
_entity.type
_entity.pdbx_description
1 polymer ?
#
loop_
_entity_poly.entity_id
_entity_poly.type
_entity_poly.pdbx_seq_one_letter_code
_entity_poly.pdbx_strand_id
1 'polypeptide(L)'
;MAFKISCPRLTPLQSRVAVSSFATVLMITLLVLWTLPPSAYSQSIPDLGSGHRVHHHHPSSETSANDRSPVLEGFSTFFNPLIQSTEESQSWADTISPEGAELHDLLPGVLQERQGGPFLNSLVKDQYRNFNIKPGEVQLWGLDTEQLFADAGRSGSSNVFVDIERNSRIRTVYFGFNTCWGPTAPNNTRAIPPNLTLYASNATANKSPGPFANPRQQIVIPVIEGFANVTLNASSTVYLSVVASNITAEMGNFTGFYNYEIIASTKRAYYGWYKFQNLYLIDSDSSNALLISGNETAYDKATNVSAIRPPYTFFAHPANDTAVNGLRRSWCGLKARASLSASSGDISMTRRGLGNKVKEQIYLKGLKPNTTYNIWLAKQNNETEGGFIYSAVNLTTKSDGNCRVIYDLQFCSEVAYAVPTNDTIFQNMPHLARFYDTYASSCLQNMVMRDYDPSLCGLQ
;
A
#
# COMPACT_ATOMS: atom_id res chain seq x y z
N MET A 1 36.44 8.31 31.37
CA MET A 1 36.47 9.77 31.17
C MET A 1 35.04 10.26 31.13
N ALA A 2 34.62 11.11 32.08
CA ALA A 2 33.30 11.72 32.05
C ALA A 2 33.31 12.88 31.06
N PHE A 3 32.60 12.77 29.94
CA PHE A 3 32.32 13.91 29.07
C PHE A 3 31.42 14.88 29.85
N LYS A 4 32.01 15.92 30.45
CA LYS A 4 31.27 17.08 30.93
C LYS A 4 30.94 17.95 29.72
N ILE A 5 29.85 17.62 29.03
CA ILE A 5 29.20 18.57 28.14
C ILE A 5 28.46 19.53 29.07
N SER A 6 28.87 20.80 29.10
CA SER A 6 28.20 21.81 29.92
C SER A 6 26.91 22.21 29.21
N CYS A 7 25.76 22.10 29.89
CA CYS A 7 24.52 22.67 29.37
C CYS A 7 24.77 24.15 29.00
N PRO A 8 24.31 24.63 27.83
CA PRO A 8 24.38 26.04 27.52
C PRO A 8 23.65 26.82 28.61
N ARG A 9 24.41 27.54 29.44
CA ARG A 9 23.86 28.40 30.48
C ARG A 9 23.29 29.65 29.83
N LEU A 10 22.04 29.58 29.37
CA LEU A 10 21.26 30.78 29.13
C LEU A 10 21.03 31.43 30.51
N THR A 11 21.52 32.65 30.69
CA THR A 11 21.18 33.42 31.90
C THR A 11 19.65 33.59 31.96
N PRO A 12 19.06 33.86 33.15
CA PRO A 12 17.63 34.12 33.26
C PRO A 12 17.13 35.21 32.30
N LEU A 13 18.01 36.15 31.93
CA LEU A 13 17.77 37.14 30.88
C LEU A 13 17.73 36.53 29.47
N GLN A 14 18.68 35.65 29.12
CA GLN A 14 18.74 35.01 27.81
C GLN A 14 17.56 34.06 27.57
N SER A 15 17.10 33.36 28.61
CA SER A 15 15.88 32.53 28.55
C SER A 15 14.62 33.37 28.34
N ARG A 16 14.50 34.52 29.04
CA ARG A 16 13.39 35.46 28.86
C ARG A 16 13.42 36.12 27.49
N VAL A 17 14.60 36.44 26.97
CA VAL A 17 14.78 37.01 25.62
C VAL A 17 14.43 35.98 24.55
N ALA A 18 14.83 34.71 24.69
CA ALA A 18 14.51 33.65 23.73
C ALA A 18 13.00 33.33 23.66
N VAL A 19 12.33 33.24 24.82
CA VAL A 19 10.87 33.05 24.89
C VAL A 19 10.14 34.28 24.38
N SER A 20 10.63 35.48 24.71
CA SER A 20 10.09 36.75 24.19
C SER A 20 10.28 36.87 22.68
N SER A 21 11.42 36.45 22.12
CA SER A 21 11.68 36.54 20.69
C SER A 21 10.86 35.53 19.90
N PHE A 22 10.62 34.33 20.44
CA PHE A 22 9.71 33.37 19.82
C PHE A 22 8.27 33.87 19.85
N ALA A 23 7.81 34.42 20.98
CA ALA A 23 6.47 34.99 21.09
C ALA A 23 6.29 36.21 20.18
N THR A 24 7.30 37.08 20.04
CA THR A 24 7.22 38.23 19.14
C THR A 24 7.29 37.81 17.68
N VAL A 25 8.15 36.85 17.31
CA VAL A 25 8.17 36.32 15.93
C VAL A 25 6.86 35.63 15.59
N LEU A 26 6.26 34.86 16.51
CA LEU A 26 4.99 34.17 16.28
C LEU A 26 3.81 35.14 16.23
N MET A 27 3.82 36.21 17.04
CA MET A 27 2.84 37.28 16.95
C MET A 27 3.02 38.11 15.68
N ILE A 28 4.26 38.37 15.25
CA ILE A 28 4.55 39.08 13.99
C ILE A 28 4.14 38.22 12.80
N THR A 29 4.39 36.91 12.79
CA THR A 29 3.95 36.03 11.71
C THR A 29 2.43 35.91 11.67
N LEU A 30 1.75 35.81 12.82
CA LEU A 30 0.29 35.84 12.87
C LEU A 30 -0.28 37.19 12.42
N LEU A 31 0.33 38.31 12.82
CA LEU A 31 -0.03 39.65 12.35
C LEU A 31 0.19 39.81 10.85
N VAL A 32 1.28 39.29 10.30
CA VAL A 32 1.57 39.31 8.86
C VAL A 32 0.57 38.41 8.12
N LEU A 33 0.28 37.21 8.63
CA LEU A 33 -0.73 36.31 8.07
C LEU A 33 -2.17 36.87 8.13
N TRP A 34 -2.47 37.72 9.11
CA TRP A 34 -3.78 38.40 9.24
C TRP A 34 -3.89 39.71 8.47
N THR A 35 -2.78 40.38 8.18
CA THR A 35 -2.76 41.68 7.47
C THR A 35 -2.47 41.54 5.97
N LEU A 36 -2.02 40.38 5.51
CA LEU A 36 -1.99 40.05 4.08
C LEU A 36 -3.44 39.80 3.62
N PRO A 37 -3.96 40.55 2.62
CA PRO A 37 -5.22 40.19 1.98
C PRO A 37 -5.09 38.80 1.35
N PRO A 38 -6.18 38.01 1.21
CA PRO A 38 -6.11 36.70 0.58
C PRO A 38 -5.76 36.85 -0.91
N SER A 39 -4.46 36.92 -1.21
CA SER A 39 -3.94 36.85 -2.56
C SER A 39 -4.00 35.39 -3.00
N ALA A 40 -5.07 35.08 -3.72
CA ALA A 40 -5.06 33.98 -4.66
C ALA A 40 -3.85 34.16 -5.59
N TYR A 41 -2.94 33.20 -5.57
CA TYR A 41 -1.93 33.06 -6.62
C TYR A 41 -1.89 31.60 -7.06
N SER A 42 -2.70 31.31 -8.08
CA SER A 42 -2.37 30.28 -9.05
C SER A 42 -1.26 30.82 -9.94
N GLN A 43 -0.17 30.09 -10.13
CA GLN A 43 0.60 30.19 -11.36
C GLN A 43 1.08 28.82 -11.83
N SER A 44 0.44 28.42 -12.93
CA SER A 44 0.99 27.80 -14.15
C SER A 44 2.23 26.91 -14.04
N ILE A 45 2.01 25.64 -14.37
CA ILE A 45 2.98 24.66 -14.85
C ILE A 45 3.55 25.15 -16.20
N PRO A 46 4.88 25.19 -16.40
CA PRO A 46 5.44 25.34 -17.75
C PRO A 46 5.35 24.02 -18.51
N ASP A 47 4.60 24.07 -19.61
CA ASP A 47 4.53 23.07 -20.66
C ASP A 47 5.84 23.08 -21.47
N LEU A 48 6.48 21.91 -21.60
CA LEU A 48 7.56 21.61 -22.56
C LEU A 48 7.07 20.41 -23.34
N GLY A 49 6.65 20.69 -24.58
CA GLY A 49 5.75 19.84 -25.34
C GLY A 49 6.38 18.57 -25.93
N SER A 50 5.49 17.65 -26.32
CA SER A 50 5.37 17.18 -27.70
C SER A 50 4.17 16.23 -27.85
N GLY A 51 3.10 16.74 -28.47
CA GLY A 51 2.38 16.10 -29.56
C GLY A 51 1.56 14.82 -29.31
N HIS A 52 0.25 14.98 -29.07
CA HIS A 52 -0.75 14.44 -30.01
C HIS A 52 -2.12 15.07 -29.81
N ARG A 53 -2.71 15.54 -30.92
CA ARG A 53 -4.06 16.09 -31.04
C ARG A 53 -5.11 15.08 -30.60
N VAL A 54 -6.08 15.52 -29.79
CA VAL A 54 -7.44 14.95 -29.80
C VAL A 54 -8.43 16.11 -29.93
N HIS A 55 -9.19 16.06 -31.02
CA HIS A 55 -10.31 16.96 -31.29
C HIS A 55 -11.49 16.58 -30.40
N HIS A 56 -12.04 17.54 -29.66
CA HIS A 56 -13.38 17.40 -29.06
C HIS A 56 -14.31 18.45 -29.67
N HIS A 57 -15.33 17.94 -30.37
CA HIS A 57 -16.50 18.68 -30.82
C HIS A 57 -17.37 19.04 -29.60
N HIS A 58 -17.72 20.32 -29.50
CA HIS A 58 -18.88 20.79 -28.73
C HIS A 58 -20.14 20.74 -29.61
N PRO A 59 -21.30 20.44 -29.02
CA PRO A 59 -22.54 21.10 -29.40
C PRO A 59 -23.06 22.00 -28.28
N SER A 60 -23.50 23.18 -28.71
CA SER A 60 -24.17 24.26 -28.00
C SER A 60 -25.69 24.06 -27.91
N SER A 61 -26.32 24.65 -26.89
CA SER A 61 -27.69 25.23 -26.82
C SER A 61 -28.27 25.01 -25.40
N GLU A 62 -28.26 25.98 -24.50
CA GLU A 62 -29.26 27.07 -24.27
C GLU A 62 -30.61 26.65 -23.61
N THR A 63 -30.81 27.24 -22.41
CA THR A 63 -32.03 27.78 -21.75
C THR A 63 -33.26 26.90 -21.44
N SER A 64 -33.56 26.73 -20.14
CA SER A 64 -34.58 27.54 -19.41
C SER A 64 -34.82 26.99 -18.00
N ALA A 65 -34.88 27.88 -17.03
CA ALA A 65 -35.25 27.62 -15.65
C ALA A 65 -36.77 27.37 -15.50
N ASN A 66 -37.16 26.48 -14.58
CA ASN A 66 -38.32 26.71 -13.73
C ASN A 66 -38.32 25.84 -12.45
N ASP A 67 -38.94 26.43 -11.44
CA ASP A 67 -38.99 26.19 -10.01
C ASP A 67 -39.81 24.95 -9.55
N ARG A 68 -39.27 24.19 -8.56
CA ARG A 68 -40.02 23.59 -7.42
C ARG A 68 -39.10 22.76 -6.51
N SER A 69 -38.98 23.16 -5.24
CA SER A 69 -38.69 22.25 -4.09
C SER A 69 -40.04 21.74 -3.50
N PRO A 70 -40.13 20.76 -2.57
CA PRO A 70 -39.09 20.05 -1.78
C PRO A 70 -39.31 18.50 -1.68
N VAL A 71 -38.40 17.78 -0.99
CA VAL A 71 -38.68 16.84 0.14
C VAL A 71 -37.52 15.85 0.36
N LEU A 72 -37.10 15.87 1.62
CA LEU A 72 -36.27 14.98 2.43
C LEU A 72 -36.37 13.47 2.13
N GLU A 73 -35.24 12.77 2.04
CA GLU A 73 -34.97 11.56 2.84
C GLU A 73 -33.49 11.10 2.71
N GLY A 74 -32.91 10.75 3.84
CA GLY A 74 -31.47 10.54 3.99
C GLY A 74 -30.98 9.19 3.47
N PHE A 75 -29.73 9.17 3.02
CA PHE A 75 -28.93 7.96 2.99
C PHE A 75 -27.53 8.25 3.54
N SER A 76 -27.20 7.48 4.58
CA SER A 76 -25.91 7.36 5.23
C SER A 76 -24.82 7.01 4.21
N THR A 77 -23.89 7.94 3.97
CA THR A 77 -22.64 7.69 3.28
C THR A 77 -21.69 6.95 4.22
N PHE A 78 -21.72 5.62 4.19
CA PHE A 78 -20.60 4.84 4.70
C PHE A 78 -19.43 4.97 3.74
N PHE A 79 -18.40 5.69 4.21
CA PHE A 79 -17.06 5.72 3.63
C PHE A 79 -16.51 4.30 3.52
N ASN A 80 -16.48 3.75 2.31
CA ASN A 80 -15.68 2.59 1.99
C ASN A 80 -14.31 3.12 1.54
N PRO A 81 -13.19 2.82 2.22
CA PRO A 81 -11.88 3.22 1.70
C PRO A 81 -11.68 2.54 0.35
N LEU A 82 -11.37 3.31 -0.69
CA LEU A 82 -11.02 2.82 -2.03
C LEU A 82 -9.94 1.73 -1.90
N ILE A 83 -10.35 0.47 -1.95
CA ILE A 83 -9.47 -0.58 -2.45
C ILE A 83 -9.45 -0.31 -3.95
N GLN A 84 -8.41 0.35 -4.39
CA GLN A 84 -8.17 0.65 -5.79
C GLN A 84 -8.02 -0.71 -6.50
N SER A 85 -9.12 -1.18 -7.11
CA SER A 85 -9.01 -2.04 -8.29
C SER A 85 -7.99 -1.37 -9.18
N THR A 86 -7.05 -2.14 -9.74
CA THR A 86 -6.15 -1.62 -10.78
C THR A 86 -6.95 -0.69 -11.69
N GLU A 87 -6.60 0.60 -11.76
CA GLU A 87 -7.36 1.68 -12.44
C GLU A 87 -7.58 1.41 -13.95
N GLU A 88 -7.20 0.24 -14.44
CA GLU A 88 -7.31 -0.25 -15.81
C GLU A 88 -8.34 -1.38 -15.98
N SER A 89 -8.99 -1.86 -14.91
CA SER A 89 -10.09 -2.83 -15.06
C SER A 89 -11.31 -2.12 -15.64
N GLN A 90 -11.50 -2.22 -16.95
CA GLN A 90 -12.69 -1.76 -17.64
C GLN A 90 -13.93 -2.33 -16.94
N SER A 91 -14.73 -1.44 -16.35
CA SER A 91 -16.08 -1.79 -15.91
C SER A 91 -16.91 -2.14 -17.14
N TRP A 92 -17.91 -3.01 -16.96
CA TRP A 92 -18.93 -3.27 -17.96
C TRP A 92 -19.52 -1.93 -18.40
N ALA A 93 -19.30 -1.54 -19.65
CA ALA A 93 -20.13 -0.52 -20.25
C ALA A 93 -21.48 -1.18 -20.54
N ASP A 94 -22.50 -0.79 -19.77
CA ASP A 94 -23.90 -0.98 -20.17
C ASP A 94 -24.13 -0.13 -21.42
N THR A 95 -23.84 -0.69 -22.60
CA THR A 95 -24.21 -0.06 -23.87
C THR A 95 -25.35 -0.83 -24.47
N ILE A 96 -26.55 -0.25 -24.34
CA ILE A 96 -27.73 -0.58 -25.11
C ILE A 96 -27.33 -0.66 -26.58
N SER A 97 -27.64 -1.80 -27.20
CA SER A 97 -27.40 -2.11 -28.60
C SER A 97 -27.89 -1.00 -29.54
N PRO A 98 -27.02 -0.37 -30.35
CA PRO A 98 -27.41 0.11 -31.66
C PRO A 98 -27.22 -1.05 -32.66
N GLU A 99 -28.29 -1.44 -33.33
CA GLU A 99 -28.22 -2.28 -34.53
C GLU A 99 -27.15 -1.73 -35.49
N GLY A 100 -26.28 -2.62 -35.99
CA GLY A 100 -25.44 -2.34 -37.16
C GLY A 100 -23.98 -1.93 -36.90
N ALA A 101 -23.25 -2.59 -35.99
CA ALA A 101 -21.79 -2.48 -35.97
C ALA A 101 -21.15 -3.63 -36.76
N GLU A 102 -20.57 -3.27 -37.90
CA GLU A 102 -19.90 -4.16 -38.86
C GLU A 102 -18.81 -5.04 -38.23
N LEU A 103 -18.80 -6.28 -38.71
CA LEU A 103 -17.81 -7.32 -38.45
C LEU A 103 -16.47 -6.90 -39.10
N HIS A 104 -15.58 -6.27 -38.34
CA HIS A 104 -14.19 -6.11 -38.78
C HIS A 104 -13.40 -7.40 -38.54
N ASP A 105 -13.29 -8.13 -39.65
CA ASP A 105 -12.30 -9.12 -40.06
C ASP A 105 -11.34 -9.69 -39.00
N LEU A 106 -11.55 -10.98 -38.81
CA LEU A 106 -10.60 -11.97 -38.32
C LEU A 106 -9.24 -11.78 -39.02
N LEU A 107 -8.20 -11.50 -38.24
CA LEU A 107 -6.81 -11.59 -38.71
C LEU A 107 -6.51 -13.04 -39.13
N PRO A 108 -6.07 -13.28 -40.38
CA PRO A 108 -5.77 -14.62 -40.85
C PRO A 108 -4.37 -15.05 -40.43
N GLY A 109 -4.27 -16.30 -39.97
CA GLY A 109 -3.03 -17.07 -40.04
C GLY A 109 -2.23 -17.20 -38.75
N VAL A 110 -2.68 -18.06 -37.83
CA VAL A 110 -1.82 -19.08 -37.18
C VAL A 110 -2.70 -20.29 -36.85
N LEU A 111 -2.71 -21.29 -37.73
CA LEU A 111 -3.02 -22.66 -37.34
C LEU A 111 -1.68 -23.32 -36.98
N GLN A 112 -1.29 -23.32 -35.71
CA GLN A 112 -0.32 -24.30 -35.21
C GLN A 112 -0.42 -24.43 -33.67
N GLU A 113 -0.81 -25.63 -33.23
CA GLU A 113 -0.73 -26.17 -31.87
C GLU A 113 -1.39 -25.38 -30.73
N ARG A 114 -2.71 -25.58 -30.57
CA ARG A 114 -3.29 -25.74 -29.22
C ARG A 114 -2.61 -26.95 -28.57
N GLN A 115 -1.53 -26.75 -27.83
CA GLN A 115 -1.02 -27.80 -26.95
C GLN A 115 -2.01 -28.02 -25.80
N GLY A 116 -2.83 -29.06 -25.95
CA GLY A 116 -3.22 -29.97 -24.88
C GLY A 116 -3.99 -29.43 -23.65
N GLY A 117 -5.32 -29.31 -23.79
CA GLY A 117 -6.28 -29.66 -22.73
C GLY A 117 -6.81 -28.52 -21.81
N PRO A 118 -8.13 -28.48 -21.53
CA PRO A 118 -8.68 -27.63 -20.48
C PRO A 118 -8.56 -28.38 -19.14
N PHE A 119 -7.49 -28.17 -18.38
CA PHE A 119 -7.52 -28.46 -16.95
C PHE A 119 -8.29 -27.32 -16.28
N LEU A 120 -9.62 -27.37 -16.30
CA LEU A 120 -10.43 -26.48 -15.47
C LEU A 120 -10.15 -26.84 -14.01
N ASN A 121 -9.28 -26.08 -13.37
CA ASN A 121 -9.03 -26.23 -11.96
C ASN A 121 -10.21 -25.65 -11.18
N SER A 122 -10.85 -26.46 -10.33
CA SER A 122 -11.93 -25.97 -9.48
C SER A 122 -11.36 -25.10 -8.36
N LEU A 123 -11.82 -23.86 -8.30
CA LEU A 123 -11.63 -22.96 -7.17
C LEU A 123 -12.65 -23.31 -6.09
N VAL A 124 -12.15 -23.47 -4.87
CA VAL A 124 -13.00 -23.64 -3.68
C VAL A 124 -13.08 -22.29 -2.98
N LYS A 125 -14.28 -21.89 -2.61
CA LYS A 125 -14.53 -20.61 -1.94
C LYS A 125 -13.72 -20.51 -0.65
N ASP A 126 -13.11 -19.34 -0.42
CA ASP A 126 -12.30 -19.00 0.76
C ASP A 126 -11.05 -19.90 0.95
N GLN A 127 -10.63 -20.65 -0.08
CA GLN A 127 -9.42 -21.47 -0.07
C GLN A 127 -8.36 -20.95 -1.05
N TYR A 128 -7.13 -20.80 -0.57
CA TYR A 128 -6.01 -20.40 -1.39
C TYR A 128 -5.49 -21.57 -2.21
N ARG A 129 -5.01 -21.27 -3.42
CA ARG A 129 -4.45 -22.25 -4.34
C ARG A 129 -3.09 -21.74 -4.79
N ASN A 130 -2.03 -22.50 -4.54
CA ASN A 130 -0.65 -22.18 -4.95
C ASN A 130 -0.24 -23.10 -6.11
N PHE A 131 0.14 -22.50 -7.24
CA PHE A 131 0.40 -23.22 -8.49
C PHE A 131 1.63 -22.66 -9.21
N ASN A 132 2.26 -23.51 -10.01
CA ASN A 132 3.31 -23.11 -10.93
C ASN A 132 2.75 -23.02 -12.35
N ILE A 133 3.19 -22.02 -13.11
CA ILE A 133 2.84 -21.85 -14.53
C ILE A 133 4.11 -21.56 -15.32
N LYS A 134 4.31 -22.26 -16.44
CA LYS A 134 5.45 -22.01 -17.31
C LYS A 134 5.13 -20.90 -18.31
N PRO A 135 6.14 -20.15 -18.75
CA PRO A 135 6.01 -19.23 -19.87
C PRO A 135 5.40 -19.92 -21.10
N GLY A 136 4.42 -19.26 -21.74
CA GLY A 136 3.64 -19.81 -22.85
C GLY A 136 2.42 -20.63 -22.45
N GLU A 137 2.23 -20.94 -21.16
CA GLU A 137 1.07 -21.71 -20.68
C GLU A 137 -0.13 -20.80 -20.34
N VAL A 138 -1.32 -21.40 -20.41
CA VAL A 138 -2.59 -20.83 -19.94
C VAL A 138 -3.22 -21.83 -18.98
N GLN A 139 -3.58 -21.39 -17.78
CA GLN A 139 -4.26 -22.22 -16.78
C GLN A 139 -5.67 -21.70 -16.53
N LEU A 140 -6.67 -22.57 -16.66
CA LEU A 140 -8.09 -22.22 -16.46
C LEU A 140 -8.56 -22.58 -15.05
N TRP A 141 -9.42 -21.72 -14.53
CA TRP A 141 -10.01 -21.81 -13.20
C TRP A 141 -11.52 -21.61 -13.28
N GLY A 142 -12.27 -22.31 -12.44
CA GLY A 142 -13.72 -22.17 -12.34
C GLY A 142 -14.19 -22.08 -10.90
N LEU A 143 -15.02 -21.10 -10.58
CA LEU A 143 -15.79 -21.06 -9.34
C LEU A 143 -17.24 -21.40 -9.65
N ASP A 144 -17.65 -22.62 -9.30
CA ASP A 144 -18.97 -23.14 -9.65
C ASP A 144 -20.12 -22.43 -8.91
N THR A 145 -21.29 -22.38 -9.55
CA THR A 145 -22.51 -21.79 -8.96
C THR A 145 -22.84 -22.39 -7.59
N GLU A 146 -22.60 -23.68 -7.37
CA GLU A 146 -22.82 -24.31 -6.06
C GLU A 146 -21.88 -23.74 -4.98
N GLN A 147 -20.60 -23.58 -5.30
CA GLN A 147 -19.61 -22.95 -4.40
C GLN A 147 -19.95 -21.48 -4.14
N LEU A 148 -20.41 -20.79 -5.19
CA LEU A 148 -20.80 -19.39 -5.15
C LEU A 148 -21.97 -19.16 -4.19
N PHE A 149 -22.97 -20.05 -4.15
CA PHE A 149 -24.18 -19.89 -3.33
C PHE A 149 -24.29 -20.85 -2.14
N ALA A 150 -23.24 -21.61 -1.79
CA ALA A 150 -23.26 -22.64 -0.74
C ALA A 150 -23.77 -22.17 0.64
N ASP A 151 -23.55 -20.90 0.97
CA ASP A 151 -23.97 -20.25 2.22
C ASP A 151 -25.07 -19.20 2.00
N ALA A 152 -25.64 -19.09 0.80
CA ALA A 152 -26.71 -18.13 0.52
C ALA A 152 -27.95 -18.43 1.38
N GLY A 153 -28.43 -17.42 2.11
CA GLY A 153 -29.58 -17.55 3.01
C GLY A 153 -29.24 -18.01 4.43
N ARG A 154 -27.95 -18.21 4.75
CA ARG A 154 -27.49 -18.38 6.14
C ARG A 154 -27.27 -17.01 6.81
N SER A 155 -27.48 -16.94 8.13
CA SER A 155 -27.15 -15.73 8.89
C SER A 155 -25.67 -15.38 8.71
N GLY A 156 -25.39 -14.16 8.25
CA GLY A 156 -24.04 -13.70 7.89
C GLY A 156 -23.66 -13.85 6.40
N SER A 157 -24.55 -14.33 5.52
CA SER A 157 -24.31 -14.32 4.07
C SER A 157 -24.50 -12.92 3.48
N SER A 158 -23.55 -12.03 3.72
CA SER A 158 -23.53 -10.70 3.09
C SER A 158 -23.29 -10.83 1.57
N ASN A 159 -23.67 -9.78 0.82
CA ASN A 159 -23.40 -9.63 -0.62
C ASN A 159 -24.20 -10.54 -1.57
N VAL A 160 -25.35 -11.07 -1.15
CA VAL A 160 -26.33 -11.72 -2.05
C VAL A 160 -27.49 -10.78 -2.27
N PHE A 161 -27.86 -10.54 -3.52
CA PHE A 161 -29.01 -9.71 -3.90
C PHE A 161 -29.77 -10.35 -5.06
N VAL A 162 -31.02 -9.94 -5.23
CA VAL A 162 -31.89 -10.43 -6.30
C VAL A 162 -31.95 -9.37 -7.39
N ASP A 163 -31.56 -9.75 -8.59
CA ASP A 163 -31.84 -8.98 -9.80
C ASP A 163 -33.25 -9.31 -10.25
N ILE A 164 -34.16 -8.36 -10.04
CA ILE A 164 -35.60 -8.52 -10.30
C ILE A 164 -35.86 -8.63 -11.81
N GLU A 165 -35.13 -7.88 -12.63
CA GLU A 165 -35.31 -7.86 -14.09
C GLU A 165 -34.90 -9.18 -14.71
N ARG A 166 -33.78 -9.75 -14.28
CA ARG A 166 -33.31 -11.06 -14.74
C ARG A 166 -33.92 -12.23 -13.98
N ASN A 167 -34.74 -11.96 -12.96
CA ASN A 167 -35.25 -12.95 -12.01
C ASN A 167 -34.15 -13.91 -11.53
N SER A 168 -32.98 -13.36 -11.16
CA SER A 168 -31.78 -14.14 -10.85
C SER A 168 -31.14 -13.69 -9.55
N ARG A 169 -30.53 -14.64 -8.83
CA ARG A 169 -29.72 -14.33 -7.64
C ARG A 169 -28.33 -13.94 -8.11
N ILE A 170 -27.84 -12.80 -7.61
CA ILE A 170 -26.50 -12.31 -7.88
C ILE A 170 -25.72 -12.31 -6.58
N ARG A 171 -24.43 -12.65 -6.68
CA ARG A 171 -23.50 -12.55 -5.58
C ARG A 171 -22.21 -11.85 -5.99
N THR A 172 -21.72 -10.98 -5.12
CA THR A 172 -20.40 -10.37 -5.28
C THR A 172 -19.30 -11.36 -4.92
N VAL A 173 -18.30 -11.47 -5.79
CA VAL A 173 -17.11 -12.32 -5.64
C VAL A 173 -15.87 -11.45 -5.72
N TYR A 174 -14.97 -11.65 -4.77
CA TYR A 174 -13.64 -11.05 -4.70
C TYR A 174 -12.62 -12.11 -5.13
N PHE A 175 -11.95 -11.86 -6.24
CA PHE A 175 -10.79 -12.63 -6.66
C PHE A 175 -9.52 -11.89 -6.27
N GLY A 176 -8.61 -12.61 -5.64
CA GLY A 176 -7.27 -12.15 -5.31
C GLY A 176 -6.23 -13.01 -6.01
N PHE A 177 -5.20 -12.36 -6.52
CA PHE A 177 -4.08 -13.01 -7.18
C PHE A 177 -2.77 -12.37 -6.74
N ASN A 178 -1.79 -13.21 -6.40
CA ASN A 178 -0.44 -12.78 -6.07
C ASN A 178 0.60 -13.69 -6.73
N THR A 179 1.59 -13.12 -7.40
CA THR A 179 2.80 -13.82 -7.84
C THR A 179 3.78 -13.90 -6.67
N CYS A 180 4.29 -15.08 -6.34
CA CYS A 180 5.21 -15.27 -5.20
C CYS A 180 6.68 -15.26 -5.64
N TRP A 181 6.97 -15.80 -6.83
CA TRP A 181 8.25 -15.63 -7.50
C TRP A 181 8.08 -15.87 -9.00
N GLY A 182 9.02 -15.34 -9.77
CA GLY A 182 9.04 -15.44 -11.22
C GLY A 182 10.30 -16.14 -11.75
N PRO A 183 10.36 -16.35 -13.07
CA PRO A 183 11.54 -16.85 -13.75
C PRO A 183 12.70 -15.87 -13.61
N THR A 184 13.91 -16.39 -13.77
CA THR A 184 15.17 -15.63 -13.58
C THR A 184 15.86 -15.38 -14.91
N ALA A 185 16.41 -14.18 -15.10
CA ALA A 185 17.22 -13.87 -16.27
C ALA A 185 18.64 -14.46 -16.10
N PRO A 186 19.24 -15.04 -17.15
CA PRO A 186 20.52 -15.73 -17.06
C PRO A 186 21.69 -14.79 -16.74
N ASN A 187 21.72 -13.58 -17.33
CA ASN A 187 22.88 -12.68 -17.26
C ASN A 187 22.53 -11.23 -16.85
N ASN A 188 21.27 -10.93 -16.56
CA ASN A 188 20.84 -9.58 -16.22
C ASN A 188 20.15 -9.58 -14.85
N THR A 189 20.90 -9.18 -13.82
CA THR A 189 20.36 -9.05 -12.48
C THR A 189 19.30 -7.95 -12.37
N ARG A 190 19.15 -7.05 -13.35
CA ARG A 190 18.14 -5.97 -13.34
C ARG A 190 16.92 -6.22 -14.22
N ALA A 191 16.88 -7.33 -14.96
CA ALA A 191 15.73 -7.64 -15.79
C ALA A 191 14.49 -7.93 -14.92
N ILE A 192 13.33 -7.43 -15.35
CA ILE A 192 12.04 -7.70 -14.71
C ILE A 192 11.32 -8.76 -15.55
N PRO A 193 10.88 -9.89 -14.97
CA PRO A 193 10.17 -10.90 -15.74
C PRO A 193 8.86 -10.34 -16.30
N PRO A 194 8.41 -10.78 -17.49
CA PRO A 194 7.10 -10.39 -18.02
C PRO A 194 5.98 -10.64 -17.01
N ASN A 195 5.06 -9.68 -16.90
CA ASN A 195 3.93 -9.83 -16.00
C ASN A 195 2.96 -10.91 -16.49
N LEU A 196 2.36 -11.63 -15.54
CA LEU A 196 1.20 -12.49 -15.82
C LEU A 196 -0.01 -11.62 -16.19
N THR A 197 -0.95 -12.18 -16.93
CA THR A 197 -2.23 -11.53 -17.24
C THR A 197 -3.36 -12.46 -16.83
N LEU A 198 -4.37 -11.92 -16.15
CA LEU A 198 -5.57 -12.69 -15.84
C LEU A 198 -6.70 -12.29 -16.78
N TYR A 199 -7.56 -13.24 -17.09
CA TYR A 199 -8.81 -12.99 -17.78
C TYR A 199 -9.95 -13.57 -16.96
N ALA A 200 -11.09 -12.90 -16.91
CA ALA A 200 -12.27 -13.43 -16.23
C ALA A 200 -13.51 -13.30 -17.11
N SER A 201 -14.41 -14.26 -16.99
CA SER A 201 -15.71 -14.26 -17.65
C SER A 201 -16.77 -14.89 -16.75
N ASN A 202 -17.95 -14.29 -16.74
CA ASN A 202 -19.18 -14.87 -16.18
C ASN A 202 -20.20 -15.16 -17.30
N ALA A 203 -19.78 -15.09 -18.57
CA ALA A 203 -20.66 -15.32 -19.71
C ALA A 203 -20.79 -16.82 -19.99
N THR A 204 -22.02 -17.29 -20.19
CA THR A 204 -22.29 -18.69 -20.55
C THR A 204 -21.63 -19.12 -21.86
N ALA A 205 -21.42 -18.16 -22.77
CA ALA A 205 -20.76 -18.35 -24.06
C ALA A 205 -19.23 -18.43 -23.98
N ASN A 206 -18.61 -17.88 -22.93
CA ASN A 206 -17.16 -17.83 -22.78
C ASN A 206 -16.69 -18.55 -21.50
N LYS A 207 -16.59 -19.88 -21.59
CA LYS A 207 -16.12 -20.73 -20.50
C LYS A 207 -14.59 -20.87 -20.43
N SER A 208 -13.88 -20.20 -21.31
CA SER A 208 -12.42 -20.28 -21.45
C SER A 208 -11.86 -18.90 -21.80
N PRO A 209 -11.92 -17.93 -20.88
CA PRO A 209 -11.38 -16.60 -21.13
C PRO A 209 -9.87 -16.67 -21.38
N GLY A 210 -9.35 -15.75 -22.18
CA GLY A 210 -7.94 -15.73 -22.59
C GLY A 210 -7.70 -14.82 -23.80
N PRO A 211 -6.44 -14.70 -24.25
CA PRO A 211 -6.03 -13.75 -25.28
C PRO A 211 -6.71 -13.94 -26.63
N PHE A 212 -7.21 -15.15 -26.91
CA PHE A 212 -7.88 -15.49 -28.18
C PHE A 212 -9.42 -15.55 -28.07
N ALA A 213 -9.98 -15.28 -26.88
CA ALA A 213 -11.43 -15.25 -26.68
C ALA A 213 -12.02 -13.89 -27.07
N ASN A 214 -13.34 -13.85 -27.30
CA ASN A 214 -14.04 -12.61 -27.67
C ASN A 214 -13.84 -11.54 -26.56
N PRO A 215 -13.21 -10.38 -26.86
CA PRO A 215 -12.97 -9.34 -25.86
C PRO A 215 -14.24 -8.79 -25.21
N ARG A 216 -15.39 -8.85 -25.90
CA ARG A 216 -16.68 -8.39 -25.36
C ARG A 216 -17.29 -9.33 -24.31
N GLN A 217 -16.71 -10.52 -24.13
CA GLN A 217 -17.21 -11.56 -23.22
C GLN A 217 -16.24 -11.88 -22.10
N GLN A 218 -15.26 -11.01 -21.86
CA GLN A 218 -14.27 -11.17 -20.81
C GLN A 218 -13.72 -9.82 -20.37
N ILE A 219 -13.12 -9.81 -19.20
CA ILE A 219 -12.31 -8.69 -18.71
C ILE A 219 -10.84 -9.12 -18.68
N VAL A 220 -9.96 -8.19 -19.03
CA VAL A 220 -8.51 -8.36 -18.92
C VAL A 220 -8.06 -7.67 -17.63
N ILE A 221 -7.30 -8.39 -16.81
CA ILE A 221 -6.85 -7.92 -15.51
C ILE A 221 -5.32 -8.02 -15.50
N PRO A 222 -4.60 -6.89 -15.65
CA PRO A 222 -3.14 -6.91 -15.63
C PRO A 222 -2.63 -7.23 -14.22
N VAL A 223 -1.65 -8.12 -14.12
CA VAL A 223 -0.92 -8.35 -12.86
C VAL A 223 0.20 -7.32 -12.78
N ILE A 224 0.10 -6.39 -11.82
CA ILE A 224 1.06 -5.29 -11.68
C ILE A 224 1.90 -5.53 -10.44
N GLU A 225 3.22 -5.63 -10.60
CA GLU A 225 4.16 -5.87 -9.50
C GLU A 225 3.72 -7.07 -8.63
N GLY A 226 3.23 -8.11 -9.32
CA GLY A 226 2.85 -9.38 -8.74
C GLY A 226 1.47 -9.39 -8.09
N PHE A 227 0.67 -8.33 -8.19
CA PHE A 227 -0.67 -8.26 -7.61
C PHE A 227 -1.74 -8.01 -8.66
N ALA A 228 -2.86 -8.71 -8.52
CA ALA A 228 -4.11 -8.39 -9.19
C ALA A 228 -5.30 -8.72 -8.28
N ASN A 229 -6.36 -7.93 -8.40
CA ASN A 229 -7.64 -8.24 -7.80
C ASN A 229 -8.76 -7.89 -8.76
N VAL A 230 -9.89 -8.57 -8.62
CA VAL A 230 -11.12 -8.19 -9.33
C VAL A 230 -12.31 -8.49 -8.46
N THR A 231 -13.25 -7.55 -8.43
CA THR A 231 -14.55 -7.72 -7.77
C THR A 231 -15.60 -7.80 -8.85
N LEU A 232 -16.40 -8.85 -8.85
CA LEU A 232 -17.39 -9.08 -9.88
C LEU A 232 -18.68 -9.65 -9.30
N ASN A 233 -19.79 -9.27 -9.92
CA ASN A 233 -21.11 -9.76 -9.59
C ASN A 233 -21.46 -10.93 -10.52
N ALA A 234 -21.80 -12.07 -9.93
CA ALA A 234 -22.06 -13.31 -10.68
C ALA A 234 -23.38 -13.95 -10.23
N SER A 235 -24.18 -14.40 -11.20
CA SER A 235 -25.36 -15.24 -11.00
C SER A 235 -25.13 -16.71 -11.34
N SER A 236 -24.00 -17.02 -11.98
CA SER A 236 -23.58 -18.35 -12.40
C SER A 236 -22.07 -18.55 -12.21
N THR A 237 -21.58 -19.73 -12.60
CA THR A 237 -20.16 -20.07 -12.61
C THR A 237 -19.30 -18.95 -13.20
N VAL A 238 -18.20 -18.63 -12.52
CA VAL A 238 -17.20 -17.67 -12.97
C VAL A 238 -15.99 -18.43 -13.48
N TYR A 239 -15.55 -18.11 -14.69
CA TYR A 239 -14.36 -18.67 -15.32
C TYR A 239 -13.22 -17.65 -15.24
N LEU A 240 -12.02 -18.10 -14.91
CA LEU A 240 -10.82 -17.29 -14.92
C LEU A 240 -9.71 -18.02 -15.68
N SER A 241 -8.77 -17.28 -16.24
CA SER A 241 -7.52 -17.84 -16.72
C SER A 241 -6.33 -17.02 -16.27
N VAL A 242 -5.25 -17.73 -15.98
CA VAL A 242 -3.93 -17.17 -15.70
C VAL A 242 -3.08 -17.43 -16.93
N VAL A 243 -2.55 -16.38 -17.54
CA VAL A 243 -1.79 -16.45 -18.78
C VAL A 243 -0.37 -16.00 -18.52
N ALA A 244 0.58 -16.89 -18.82
CA ALA A 244 2.00 -16.56 -18.85
C ALA A 244 2.41 -16.39 -20.31
N SER A 245 2.75 -15.17 -20.72
CA SER A 245 3.24 -14.90 -22.07
C SER A 245 4.51 -15.68 -22.37
N ASN A 246 4.71 -16.02 -23.64
CA ASN A 246 5.95 -16.66 -24.07
C ASN A 246 7.13 -15.69 -23.90
N ILE A 247 8.25 -16.17 -23.36
CA ILE A 247 9.45 -15.35 -23.15
C ILE A 247 10.26 -15.37 -24.45
N THR A 248 10.44 -14.19 -25.03
CA THR A 248 11.28 -14.02 -26.22
C THR A 248 12.70 -13.58 -25.83
N ALA A 249 13.62 -13.65 -26.80
CA ALA A 249 14.99 -13.14 -26.60
C ALA A 249 15.01 -11.64 -26.27
N GLU A 250 14.09 -10.87 -26.85
CA GLU A 250 13.91 -9.44 -26.59
C GLU A 250 13.47 -9.17 -25.15
N MET A 251 12.76 -10.11 -24.53
CA MET A 251 12.35 -10.04 -23.12
C MET A 251 13.46 -10.47 -22.16
N GLY A 252 14.65 -10.83 -22.62
CA GLY A 252 15.81 -11.12 -21.75
C GLY A 252 16.06 -12.59 -21.44
N ASN A 253 15.44 -13.52 -22.18
CA ASN A 253 15.68 -14.98 -22.07
C ASN A 253 15.51 -15.55 -20.65
N PHE A 254 14.49 -15.08 -19.92
CA PHE A 254 14.11 -15.61 -18.63
C PHE A 254 13.88 -17.14 -18.66
N THR A 255 14.35 -17.85 -17.65
CA THR A 255 14.19 -19.30 -17.50
C THR A 255 13.50 -19.66 -16.20
N GLY A 256 12.78 -20.78 -16.18
CA GLY A 256 12.03 -21.27 -15.02
C GLY A 256 10.52 -21.10 -15.18
N PHE A 257 9.83 -20.94 -14.05
CA PHE A 257 8.37 -20.85 -13.97
C PHE A 257 7.96 -19.73 -13.01
N TYR A 258 6.73 -19.28 -13.14
CA TYR A 258 6.11 -18.42 -12.13
C TYR A 258 5.44 -19.29 -11.09
N ASN A 259 5.51 -18.87 -9.82
CA ASN A 259 4.64 -19.37 -8.78
C ASN A 259 3.64 -18.28 -8.40
N TYR A 260 2.37 -18.66 -8.26
CA TYR A 260 1.32 -17.73 -7.89
C TYR A 260 0.34 -18.37 -6.91
N GLU A 261 -0.33 -17.49 -6.17
CA GLU A 261 -1.47 -17.78 -5.33
C GLU A 261 -2.72 -17.13 -5.92
N ILE A 262 -3.80 -17.90 -6.00
CA ILE A 262 -5.12 -17.43 -6.39
C ILE A 262 -6.14 -17.81 -5.31
N ILE A 263 -7.10 -16.91 -5.08
CA ILE A 263 -8.19 -17.14 -4.14
C ILE A 263 -9.46 -16.44 -4.61
N ALA A 264 -10.61 -17.06 -4.33
CA ALA A 264 -11.92 -16.49 -4.53
C ALA A 264 -12.69 -16.46 -3.21
N SER A 265 -13.30 -15.34 -2.88
CA SER A 265 -14.13 -15.17 -1.68
C SER A 265 -15.42 -14.44 -2.01
N THR A 266 -16.50 -14.75 -1.30
CA THR A 266 -17.76 -14.02 -1.40
C THR A 266 -17.98 -13.06 -0.22
N LYS A 267 -17.04 -13.01 0.72
CA LYS A 267 -17.14 -12.21 1.95
C LYS A 267 -16.37 -10.91 1.83
N ARG A 268 -15.10 -10.99 1.45
CA ARG A 268 -14.16 -9.85 1.39
C ARG A 268 -12.96 -10.14 0.50
N ALA A 269 -12.22 -9.08 0.15
CA ALA A 269 -10.91 -9.22 -0.46
C ALA A 269 -9.87 -9.78 0.53
N TYR A 270 -9.02 -10.69 0.04
CA TYR A 270 -7.94 -11.33 0.82
C TYR A 270 -6.59 -10.67 0.61
N TYR A 271 -6.38 -10.12 -0.58
CA TYR A 271 -5.20 -9.36 -0.93
C TYR A 271 -5.62 -7.94 -1.28
N GLY A 272 -4.75 -6.99 -0.99
CA GLY A 272 -4.96 -5.62 -1.43
C GLY A 272 -3.66 -4.84 -1.47
N TRP A 273 -3.68 -3.79 -2.27
CA TRP A 273 -2.60 -2.84 -2.35
C TRP A 273 -3.15 -1.42 -2.24
N TYR A 274 -2.53 -0.63 -1.39
CA TYR A 274 -2.86 0.78 -1.18
C TYR A 274 -1.74 1.64 -1.76
N LYS A 275 -2.11 2.49 -2.72
CA LYS A 275 -1.19 3.44 -3.37
C LYS A 275 -0.66 4.50 -2.41
N PHE A 276 -1.41 4.83 -1.35
CA PHE A 276 -0.97 5.79 -0.36
C PHE A 276 0.05 5.18 0.60
N GLN A 277 0.99 6.02 1.03
CA GLN A 277 1.97 5.67 2.05
C GLN A 277 1.32 5.77 3.43
N ASN A 278 1.49 4.75 4.27
CA ASN A 278 1.04 4.73 5.67
C ASN A 278 2.18 4.43 6.65
N LEU A 279 3.43 4.64 6.21
CA LEU A 279 4.65 4.38 6.97
C LEU A 279 5.62 5.54 6.74
N TYR A 280 6.23 6.04 7.79
CA TYR A 280 7.07 7.24 7.75
C TYR A 280 8.38 6.98 8.48
N LEU A 281 9.49 7.38 7.87
CA LEU A 281 10.80 7.35 8.51
C LEU A 281 10.87 8.47 9.55
N ILE A 282 11.31 8.13 10.77
CA ILE A 282 11.67 9.11 11.80
C ILE A 282 13.15 9.44 11.70
N ASP A 283 14.02 8.44 11.86
CA ASP A 283 15.46 8.57 11.61
C ASP A 283 16.08 7.18 11.41
N SER A 284 17.30 7.13 10.89
CA SER A 284 18.11 5.94 10.70
C SER A 284 19.52 6.11 11.26
N ASP A 285 20.16 4.99 11.57
CA ASP A 285 21.60 4.91 11.76
C ASP A 285 22.25 4.08 10.63
N SER A 286 23.45 3.56 10.84
CA SER A 286 24.14 2.74 9.84
C SER A 286 23.59 1.32 9.71
N SER A 287 22.79 0.85 10.68
CA SER A 287 22.32 -0.53 10.78
C SER A 287 20.87 -0.70 11.22
N ASN A 288 20.21 0.38 11.63
CA ASN A 288 18.84 0.38 12.13
C ASN A 288 18.06 1.60 11.61
N ALA A 289 16.75 1.53 11.65
CA ALA A 289 15.86 2.64 11.35
C ALA A 289 14.63 2.61 12.24
N LEU A 290 14.17 3.78 12.66
CA LEU A 290 12.92 3.95 13.36
C LEU A 290 11.87 4.49 12.40
N LEU A 291 10.77 3.77 12.26
CA LEU A 291 9.63 4.14 11.44
C LEU A 291 8.36 4.18 12.28
N ILE A 292 7.36 4.92 11.81
CA ILE A 292 6.05 5.04 12.43
C ILE A 292 4.94 4.92 11.38
N SER A 293 3.82 4.30 11.74
CA SER A 293 2.64 4.24 10.88
C SER A 293 1.86 5.57 10.90
N GLY A 294 0.87 5.68 10.03
CA GLY A 294 -0.21 6.66 10.19
C GLY A 294 -1.05 6.41 11.45
N ASN A 295 -1.98 7.32 11.71
CA ASN A 295 -2.85 7.28 12.89
C ASN A 295 -3.85 6.12 12.82
N GLU A 296 -3.93 5.33 13.87
CA GLU A 296 -5.01 4.36 14.08
C GLU A 296 -6.29 5.08 14.50
N THR A 297 -7.33 4.94 13.68
CA THR A 297 -8.66 5.54 13.95
C THR A 297 -9.52 4.67 14.85
N ALA A 298 -9.16 3.40 15.04
CA ALA A 298 -9.91 2.44 15.85
C ALA A 298 -9.72 2.63 17.37
N TYR A 299 -8.78 3.48 17.80
CA TYR A 299 -8.43 3.64 19.21
C TYR A 299 -8.57 5.09 19.69
N ASP A 300 -9.14 5.23 20.88
CA ASP A 300 -9.26 6.51 21.55
C ASP A 300 -7.93 6.99 22.16
N LYS A 301 -7.91 8.27 22.55
CA LYS A 301 -6.76 8.88 23.24
C LYS A 301 -6.49 8.24 24.61
N ALA A 302 -7.51 7.70 25.28
CA ALA A 302 -7.38 7.10 26.60
C ALA A 302 -6.88 5.64 26.57
N THR A 303 -6.84 4.99 25.40
CA THR A 303 -6.45 3.58 25.31
C THR A 303 -5.01 3.37 25.76
N ASN A 304 -4.76 2.38 26.62
CA ASN A 304 -3.39 2.04 26.97
C ASN A 304 -2.69 1.38 25.78
N VAL A 305 -1.68 2.05 25.20
CA VAL A 305 -0.98 1.56 23.99
C VAL A 305 -0.25 0.25 24.23
N SER A 306 0.23 -0.01 25.44
CA SER A 306 0.94 -1.26 25.77
C SER A 306 0.05 -2.50 25.75
N ALA A 307 -1.27 -2.32 25.80
CA ALA A 307 -2.24 -3.42 25.73
C ALA A 307 -2.71 -3.72 24.29
N ILE A 308 -2.34 -2.88 23.32
CA ILE A 308 -2.76 -3.01 21.93
C ILE A 308 -1.79 -3.95 21.22
N ARG A 309 -2.31 -5.02 20.62
CA ARG A 309 -1.54 -5.87 19.70
C ARG A 309 -1.27 -5.08 18.41
N PRO A 310 0.00 -4.89 18.00
CA PRO A 310 0.33 -4.22 16.75
C PRO A 310 -0.39 -4.86 15.54
N PRO A 311 -1.19 -4.11 14.78
CA PRO A 311 -1.95 -4.65 13.66
C PRO A 311 -1.16 -4.82 12.36
N TYR A 312 0.02 -4.20 12.25
CA TYR A 312 0.83 -4.28 11.04
C TYR A 312 2.07 -5.18 11.20
N THR A 313 2.64 -5.48 10.05
CA THR A 313 3.93 -6.12 9.83
C THR A 313 4.66 -5.32 8.76
N PHE A 314 5.91 -5.65 8.47
CA PHE A 314 6.65 -4.99 7.41
C PHE A 314 7.52 -5.96 6.61
N PHE A 315 7.89 -5.50 5.42
CA PHE A 315 8.92 -6.11 4.58
C PHE A 315 9.94 -5.04 4.23
N ALA A 316 11.23 -5.38 4.23
CA ALA A 316 12.28 -4.46 3.81
C ALA A 316 13.29 -5.18 2.90
N HIS A 317 13.73 -4.48 1.86
CA HIS A 317 14.65 -5.03 0.87
C HIS A 317 15.56 -3.94 0.28
N PRO A 318 16.86 -4.21 0.04
CA PRO A 318 17.76 -3.28 -0.62
C PRO A 318 17.20 -2.84 -1.96
N ALA A 319 17.24 -1.54 -2.24
CA ALA A 319 16.67 -0.98 -3.46
C ALA A 319 17.44 -1.40 -4.74
N ASN A 320 18.68 -1.84 -4.58
CA ASN A 320 19.53 -2.33 -5.67
C ASN A 320 19.43 -3.84 -5.91
N ASP A 321 18.77 -4.58 -5.01
CA ASP A 321 18.51 -6.00 -5.15
C ASP A 321 17.17 -6.20 -5.86
N THR A 322 17.14 -7.18 -6.73
CA THR A 322 16.07 -7.40 -7.71
C THR A 322 15.25 -8.63 -7.40
N ALA A 323 15.53 -9.32 -6.29
CA ALA A 323 14.78 -10.49 -5.86
C ALA A 323 13.28 -10.22 -5.67
N VAL A 324 12.89 -8.95 -5.44
CA VAL A 324 11.50 -8.47 -5.30
C VAL A 324 10.97 -7.69 -6.51
N ASN A 325 11.74 -7.56 -7.60
CA ASN A 325 11.29 -6.86 -8.80
C ASN A 325 10.12 -7.59 -9.44
N GLY A 326 9.06 -6.86 -9.79
CA GLY A 326 7.83 -7.46 -10.31
C GLY A 326 6.97 -8.11 -9.23
N LEU A 327 7.31 -7.95 -7.95
CA LEU A 327 6.61 -8.55 -6.79
C LEU A 327 6.27 -7.53 -5.70
N ARG A 328 6.52 -6.24 -5.92
CA ARG A 328 6.47 -5.19 -4.87
C ARG A 328 5.06 -4.89 -4.35
N ARG A 329 4.01 -5.38 -5.02
CA ARG A 329 2.62 -5.28 -4.59
C ARG A 329 2.05 -6.62 -4.13
N SER A 330 2.82 -7.71 -4.29
CA SER A 330 2.41 -9.07 -3.94
C SER A 330 2.72 -9.40 -2.49
N TRP A 331 1.72 -9.83 -1.73
CA TRP A 331 1.90 -10.27 -0.35
C TRP A 331 2.82 -11.49 -0.26
N CYS A 332 2.54 -12.55 -1.02
CA CYS A 332 3.39 -13.74 -1.00
C CYS A 332 4.76 -13.46 -1.61
N GLY A 333 4.84 -12.55 -2.60
CA GLY A 333 6.10 -12.13 -3.21
C GLY A 333 7.04 -11.46 -2.21
N LEU A 334 6.55 -10.46 -1.48
CA LEU A 334 7.34 -9.81 -0.42
C LEU A 334 7.64 -10.79 0.73
N LYS A 335 6.66 -11.61 1.16
CA LYS A 335 6.86 -12.62 2.21
C LYS A 335 7.96 -13.62 1.87
N ALA A 336 8.06 -14.05 0.61
CA ALA A 336 9.02 -15.05 0.16
C ALA A 336 10.39 -14.48 -0.22
N ARG A 337 10.47 -13.22 -0.65
CA ARG A 337 11.65 -12.67 -1.34
C ARG A 337 12.26 -11.44 -0.67
N ALA A 338 11.54 -10.73 0.19
CA ALA A 338 12.12 -9.62 0.93
C ALA A 338 13.24 -10.12 1.86
N SER A 339 14.29 -9.31 2.04
CA SER A 339 15.47 -9.72 2.81
C SER A 339 15.24 -9.63 4.32
N LEU A 340 14.36 -8.73 4.73
CA LEU A 340 14.05 -8.43 6.12
C LEU A 340 12.52 -8.40 6.27
N SER A 341 12.04 -8.79 7.45
CA SER A 341 10.62 -8.85 7.78
C SER A 341 10.41 -8.45 9.23
N ALA A 342 9.19 -8.58 9.77
CA ALA A 342 8.90 -8.34 11.18
C ALA A 342 9.84 -9.04 12.18
N SER A 343 10.46 -10.17 11.83
CA SER A 343 11.46 -10.82 12.68
C SER A 343 12.79 -10.04 12.80
N SER A 344 13.01 -9.08 11.90
CA SER A 344 14.21 -8.23 11.84
C SER A 344 14.03 -6.90 12.56
N GLY A 345 13.00 -6.72 13.38
CA GLY A 345 12.76 -5.48 14.09
C GLY A 345 11.89 -5.65 15.33
N ASP A 346 11.83 -4.60 16.14
CA ASP A 346 10.90 -4.52 17.26
C ASP A 346 9.68 -3.72 16.83
N ILE A 347 8.48 -4.27 17.04
CA ILE A 347 7.21 -3.63 16.70
C ILE A 347 6.47 -3.33 17.99
N SER A 348 6.10 -2.07 18.20
CA SER A 348 5.37 -1.62 19.39
C SER A 348 4.34 -0.55 19.03
N MET A 349 3.47 -0.21 19.97
CA MET A 349 2.53 0.89 19.80
C MET A 349 3.04 2.13 20.50
N THR A 350 2.82 3.30 19.91
CA THR A 350 3.26 4.60 20.44
C THR A 350 2.17 5.66 20.27
N ARG A 351 2.29 6.76 21.01
CA ARG A 351 1.49 7.98 20.81
C ARG A 351 2.30 9.16 20.30
N ARG A 352 3.60 8.95 20.12
CA ARG A 352 4.58 9.96 19.72
C ARG A 352 4.14 10.69 18.45
N GLY A 353 4.39 12.00 18.45
CA GLY A 353 4.12 12.93 17.38
C GLY A 353 2.78 13.63 17.52
N LEU A 354 2.51 14.50 16.54
CA LEU A 354 1.36 15.39 16.55
C LEU A 354 0.03 14.65 16.78
N GLY A 355 -0.80 15.22 17.65
CA GLY A 355 -2.17 14.77 17.89
C GLY A 355 -2.37 13.71 18.99
N ASN A 356 -1.29 13.18 19.58
CA ASN A 356 -1.34 12.16 20.64
C ASN A 356 -2.23 10.94 20.25
N LYS A 357 -2.12 10.53 18.99
CA LYS A 357 -2.91 9.45 18.39
C LYS A 357 -2.12 8.16 18.43
N VAL A 358 -2.83 7.04 18.58
CA VAL A 358 -2.23 5.71 18.56
C VAL A 358 -1.64 5.46 17.17
N LYS A 359 -0.38 5.02 17.13
CA LYS A 359 0.35 4.63 15.93
C LYS A 359 1.17 3.38 16.24
N GLU A 360 1.55 2.64 15.22
CA GLU A 360 2.54 1.57 15.33
C GLU A 360 3.94 2.13 15.08
N GLN A 361 4.90 1.71 15.88
CA GLN A 361 6.32 2.05 15.80
C GLN A 361 7.11 0.80 15.43
N ILE A 362 8.01 0.93 14.48
CA ILE A 362 8.86 -0.15 13.98
C ILE A 362 10.31 0.27 14.14
N TYR A 363 11.05 -0.41 15.00
CA TYR A 363 12.50 -0.30 15.09
C TYR A 363 13.15 -1.42 14.27
N LEU A 364 13.39 -1.14 13.00
CA LEU A 364 14.00 -2.05 12.04
C LEU A 364 15.50 -2.19 12.30
N LYS A 365 16.00 -3.43 12.34
CA LYS A 365 17.40 -3.79 12.59
C LYS A 365 17.97 -4.58 11.41
N GLY A 366 19.30 -4.74 11.41
CA GLY A 366 19.99 -5.59 10.43
C GLY A 366 20.12 -4.96 9.05
N LEU A 367 20.06 -3.64 8.97
CA LEU A 367 20.36 -2.88 7.75
C LEU A 367 21.89 -2.82 7.55
N LYS A 368 22.30 -2.64 6.29
CA LYS A 368 23.70 -2.41 5.93
C LYS A 368 24.01 -0.91 5.86
N PRO A 369 25.23 -0.46 6.21
CA PRO A 369 25.62 0.95 6.07
C PRO A 369 25.58 1.41 4.62
N ASN A 370 25.35 2.72 4.41
CA ASN A 370 25.33 3.35 3.09
C ASN A 370 24.49 2.59 2.04
N THR A 371 23.34 2.05 2.46
CA THR A 371 22.48 1.22 1.61
C THR A 371 21.08 1.79 1.61
N THR A 372 20.50 1.96 0.41
CA THR A 372 19.11 2.35 0.25
C THR A 372 18.21 1.13 0.33
N TYR A 373 17.15 1.23 1.12
CA TYR A 373 16.12 0.19 1.30
C TYR A 373 14.75 0.73 0.88
N ASN A 374 13.96 -0.15 0.26
CA ASN A 374 12.52 0.02 0.13
C ASN A 374 11.86 -0.75 1.29
N ILE A 375 10.93 -0.10 1.99
CA ILE A 375 10.25 -0.68 3.15
C ILE A 375 8.74 -0.56 2.97
N TRP A 376 8.05 -1.69 3.02
CA TRP A 376 6.61 -1.78 2.87
C TRP A 376 5.98 -2.08 4.23
N LEU A 377 5.00 -1.25 4.63
CA LEU A 377 4.07 -1.63 5.68
C LEU A 377 3.04 -2.59 5.11
N ALA A 378 2.66 -3.59 5.88
CA ALA A 378 1.66 -4.56 5.47
C ALA A 378 0.73 -4.91 6.64
N LYS A 379 -0.53 -5.22 6.34
CA LYS A 379 -1.53 -5.64 7.33
C LYS A 379 -1.95 -7.06 7.03
N GLN A 380 -1.60 -8.00 7.90
CA GLN A 380 -2.00 -9.39 7.75
C GLN A 380 -3.50 -9.53 8.00
N ASN A 381 -4.15 -10.40 7.24
CA ASN A 381 -5.54 -10.74 7.48
C ASN A 381 -5.63 -11.76 8.64
N ASN A 382 -6.47 -11.51 9.64
CA ASN A 382 -6.49 -12.30 10.88
C ASN A 382 -6.88 -13.77 10.69
N GLU A 383 -7.63 -14.09 9.63
CA GLU A 383 -8.16 -15.43 9.40
C GLU A 383 -7.29 -16.26 8.45
N THR A 384 -6.37 -15.64 7.70
CA THR A 384 -5.79 -16.24 6.48
C THR A 384 -4.36 -15.79 6.24
N GLU A 385 -3.59 -16.53 5.44
CA GLU A 385 -2.18 -16.20 5.15
C GLU A 385 -1.93 -14.98 4.24
N GLY A 386 -2.98 -14.27 3.79
CA GLY A 386 -2.89 -13.07 2.95
C GLY A 386 -2.87 -11.74 3.73
N GLY A 387 -2.80 -10.63 3.00
CA GLY A 387 -2.84 -9.31 3.60
C GLY A 387 -2.79 -8.16 2.60
N PHE A 388 -2.75 -6.96 3.16
CA PHE A 388 -2.77 -5.69 2.43
C PHE A 388 -1.41 -5.02 2.51
N ILE A 389 -0.90 -4.50 1.39
CA ILE A 389 0.40 -3.82 1.31
C ILE A 389 0.17 -2.33 1.05
N TYR A 390 0.91 -1.48 1.75
CA TYR A 390 0.95 -0.04 1.48
C TYR A 390 2.14 0.30 0.58
N SER A 391 2.10 1.47 -0.06
CA SER A 391 3.25 1.99 -0.81
C SER A 391 4.52 2.01 0.05
N ALA A 392 5.65 1.67 -0.57
CA ALA A 392 6.93 1.67 0.11
C ALA A 392 7.36 3.09 0.51
N VAL A 393 8.13 3.15 1.60
CA VAL A 393 8.98 4.28 1.94
C VAL A 393 10.44 3.90 1.66
N ASN A 394 11.20 4.87 1.17
CA ASN A 394 12.62 4.68 0.89
C ASN A 394 13.44 5.35 1.98
N LEU A 395 14.50 4.67 2.44
CA LEU A 395 15.50 5.26 3.32
C LEU A 395 16.89 4.86 2.89
N THR A 396 17.87 5.70 3.19
CA THR A 396 19.29 5.38 3.06
C THR A 396 19.90 5.42 4.45
N THR A 397 20.58 4.34 4.83
CA THR A 397 21.31 4.26 6.10
C THR A 397 22.55 5.15 6.10
N LYS A 398 22.98 5.57 7.28
CA LYS A 398 24.21 6.36 7.45
C LYS A 398 25.43 5.48 7.11
N SER A 399 26.54 6.10 6.70
CA SER A 399 27.78 5.37 6.39
C SER A 399 28.50 4.88 7.65
N ASP A 400 28.48 5.70 8.70
CA ASP A 400 29.32 5.52 9.88
C ASP A 400 28.50 5.04 11.09
N GLY A 401 29.09 4.17 11.91
CA GLY A 401 28.49 3.66 13.16
C GLY A 401 28.55 4.63 14.34
N ASN A 402 28.91 5.88 14.11
CA ASN A 402 29.10 6.89 15.17
C ASN A 402 27.78 7.45 15.69
N CYS A 403 26.65 7.14 15.05
CA CYS A 403 25.32 7.57 15.48
C CYS A 403 24.43 6.36 15.73
N ARG A 404 23.51 6.48 16.69
CA ARG A 404 22.49 5.46 16.98
C ARG A 404 21.16 6.10 17.29
N VAL A 405 20.08 5.55 16.72
CA VAL A 405 18.73 6.06 16.95
C VAL A 405 18.29 5.76 18.38
N ILE A 406 17.92 6.81 19.12
CA ILE A 406 17.31 6.69 20.44
C ILE A 406 15.82 7.04 20.36
N TYR A 407 15.02 6.32 21.14
CA TYR A 407 13.58 6.52 21.25
C TYR A 407 13.09 5.98 22.59
N ASP A 408 11.80 6.20 22.87
CA ASP A 408 11.09 5.92 24.12
C ASP A 408 11.79 6.46 25.38
N LEU A 409 12.26 7.71 25.27
CA LEU A 409 12.78 8.51 26.37
C LEU A 409 11.65 8.85 27.37
N GLN A 410 11.96 8.84 28.67
CA GLN A 410 10.96 9.07 29.71
C GLN A 410 10.65 10.56 29.88
N PHE A 411 11.67 11.41 29.86
CA PHE A 411 11.50 12.85 29.97
C PHE A 411 11.17 13.45 28.59
N CYS A 412 12.00 13.21 27.58
CA CYS A 412 11.79 13.70 26.22
C CYS A 412 10.94 12.73 25.37
N SER A 413 9.71 12.44 25.80
CA SER A 413 8.86 11.39 25.20
C SER A 413 8.52 11.58 23.72
N GLU A 414 8.56 12.82 23.22
CA GLU A 414 8.25 13.15 21.83
C GLU A 414 9.48 13.07 20.89
N VAL A 415 10.67 12.79 21.43
CA VAL A 415 11.94 12.90 20.69
C VAL A 415 12.49 11.55 20.27
N ALA A 416 12.66 11.36 18.96
CA ALA A 416 13.40 10.24 18.37
C ALA A 416 14.30 10.73 17.25
N TYR A 417 15.60 10.45 17.38
CA TYR A 417 16.61 10.77 16.39
C TYR A 417 17.90 10.01 16.69
N ALA A 418 18.81 10.01 15.73
CA ALA A 418 20.14 9.45 15.87
C ALA A 418 21.05 10.43 16.59
N VAL A 419 21.58 9.97 17.72
CA VAL A 419 22.55 10.71 18.53
C VAL A 419 23.95 10.15 18.35
N PRO A 420 25.00 10.96 18.57
CA PRO A 420 26.35 10.45 18.68
C PRO A 420 26.44 9.31 19.71
N THR A 421 27.15 8.24 19.37
CA THR A 421 27.37 7.10 20.25
C THR A 421 28.81 6.64 20.17
N ASN A 422 29.21 5.88 21.17
CA ASN A 422 30.44 5.11 21.16
C ASN A 422 30.14 3.73 21.73
N ASP A 423 30.23 2.71 20.90
CA ASP A 423 29.84 1.33 21.25
C ASP A 423 30.71 0.71 22.35
N THR A 424 31.90 1.27 22.62
CA THR A 424 32.74 0.85 23.75
C THR A 424 32.19 1.33 25.10
N ILE A 425 31.44 2.44 25.12
CA ILE A 425 30.87 3.05 26.33
C ILE A 425 29.38 2.68 26.47
N PHE A 426 28.65 2.72 25.35
CA PHE A 426 27.21 2.49 25.30
C PHE A 426 26.91 1.18 24.58
N GLN A 427 26.95 0.08 25.33
CA GLN A 427 26.79 -1.28 24.81
C GLN A 427 25.35 -1.60 24.35
N ASN A 428 24.35 -0.87 24.85
CA ASN A 428 22.95 -1.07 24.47
C ASN A 428 22.20 0.25 24.32
N MET A 429 21.13 0.22 23.51
CA MET A 429 20.31 1.40 23.24
C MET A 429 19.67 1.99 24.51
N PRO A 430 19.08 1.21 25.44
CA PRO A 430 18.48 1.79 26.64
C PRO A 430 19.44 2.60 27.50
N HIS A 431 20.71 2.20 27.60
CA HIS A 431 21.72 2.97 28.34
C HIS A 431 22.06 4.28 27.65
N LEU A 432 22.18 4.27 26.32
CA LEU A 432 22.38 5.48 25.50
C LEU A 432 21.19 6.45 25.63
N ALA A 433 19.96 5.94 25.48
CA ALA A 433 18.74 6.73 25.61
C ALA A 433 18.66 7.37 26.99
N ARG A 434 18.90 6.61 28.06
CA ARG A 434 18.90 7.13 29.44
C ARG A 434 19.97 8.21 29.66
N PHE A 435 21.16 8.07 29.07
CA PHE A 435 22.21 9.08 29.17
C PHE A 435 21.74 10.42 28.59
N TYR A 436 21.22 10.40 27.35
CA TYR A 436 20.71 11.61 26.70
C TYR A 436 19.48 12.17 27.41
N ASP A 437 18.56 11.33 27.86
CA ASP A 437 17.34 11.75 28.55
C ASP A 437 17.65 12.37 29.93
N THR A 438 18.56 11.76 30.69
CA THR A 438 19.01 12.31 31.99
C THR A 438 19.73 13.65 31.77
N TYR A 439 20.58 13.74 30.75
CA TYR A 439 21.27 14.97 30.41
C TYR A 439 20.28 16.09 30.07
N ALA A 440 19.33 15.82 29.16
CA ALA A 440 18.28 16.77 28.80
C ALA A 440 17.46 17.22 30.01
N SER A 441 17.07 16.27 30.87
CA SER A 441 16.33 16.58 32.11
C SER A 441 17.13 17.50 33.03
N SER A 442 18.44 17.29 33.18
CA SER A 442 19.30 18.14 34.03
C SER A 442 19.48 19.55 33.46
N CYS A 443 19.50 19.68 32.13
CA CYS A 443 19.60 20.98 31.48
C CYS A 443 18.28 21.76 31.59
N LEU A 444 17.14 21.09 31.40
CA LEU A 444 15.81 21.69 31.35
C LEU A 444 15.15 21.87 32.73
N GLN A 445 15.57 21.16 33.77
CA GLN A 445 15.13 21.40 35.16
C GLN A 445 15.42 22.83 35.65
N ASN A 446 16.37 23.54 35.02
CA ASN A 446 16.65 24.95 35.30
C ASN A 446 15.67 25.93 34.64
N MET A 447 14.81 25.47 33.72
CA MET A 447 13.73 26.23 33.09
C MET A 447 12.39 25.83 33.73
N VAL A 448 11.93 26.64 34.67
CA VAL A 448 10.68 26.58 35.46
C VAL A 448 9.65 25.52 35.02
N MET A 449 9.52 24.48 35.86
CA MET A 449 8.54 23.37 35.84
C MET A 449 7.06 23.79 36.04
N ARG A 450 6.53 24.77 35.30
CA ARG A 450 5.08 25.03 35.27
C ARG A 450 4.40 24.73 33.94
N ASP A 451 5.12 24.72 32.83
CA ASP A 451 4.60 24.40 31.50
C ASP A 451 5.64 23.56 30.71
N TYR A 452 5.97 22.36 31.21
CA TYR A 452 6.90 21.48 30.50
C TYR A 452 6.19 20.80 29.33
N ASP A 453 6.63 21.15 28.12
CA ASP A 453 6.26 20.46 26.88
C ASP A 453 7.44 19.56 26.44
N PRO A 454 7.27 18.21 26.43
CA PRO A 454 8.31 17.27 26.01
C PRO A 454 8.82 17.50 24.57
N SER A 455 8.06 18.21 23.73
CA SER A 455 8.49 18.57 22.38
C SER A 455 9.66 19.56 22.37
N LEU A 456 9.88 20.32 23.45
CA LEU A 456 10.99 21.27 23.59
C LEU A 456 12.36 20.59 23.60
N CYS A 457 12.43 19.29 23.86
CA CYS A 457 13.66 18.53 23.80
C CYS A 457 14.22 18.39 22.37
N GLY A 458 13.40 18.57 21.32
CA GLY A 458 13.84 18.43 19.92
C GLY A 458 14.52 19.66 19.33
N LEU A 459 14.66 20.75 20.10
CA LEU A 459 15.17 22.05 19.64
C LEU A 459 16.62 22.35 20.08
N GLN A 460 17.37 21.36 20.58
CA GLN A 460 18.75 21.53 21.08
C GLN A 460 19.79 20.69 20.34
#